data_AF-A0A914VAB3-F1
#
_entry.id   AF-A0A914VAB3-F1
#
_cell.length_a   1.000
_cell.length_b   1.000
_cell.length_c   1.000
_cell.angle_alpha   90.00
_cell.angle_beta   90.00
_cell.angle_gamma   90.00
#
_symmetry.space_group_name_H-M   'P 1'
#
loop_
_entity.id
_entity.type
_entity.pdbx_description
1 polymer ?
#
loop_
_entity_poly.entity_id
_entity_poly.type
_entity_poly.pdbx_seq_one_letter_code
_entity_poly.pdbx_strand_id
1 'polypeptide(L)'
;MDKLKQEAIKSHYAKLVECMDPLRVMDHLAKLLSLEDMELIRKSQFISQERTRELITIILRKNEELRPFELLIKALEETDINHETMANTILNTYKHDNGATLFEKVSKTLLSDTGEMKYALQT
;
A
#
# COMPACT_ATOMS: atom_id res chain seq x y z
N MET A 1 -5.94 1.58 -8.05
CA MET A 1 -5.72 1.12 -6.67
C MET A 1 -6.22 2.20 -5.71
N ASP A 2 -6.98 1.81 -4.68
CA ASP A 2 -7.45 2.71 -3.61
C ASP A 2 -6.34 3.52 -2.92
N LYS A 3 -6.70 4.71 -2.42
CA LYS A 3 -5.79 5.68 -1.80
C LYS A 3 -5.11 5.13 -0.54
N LEU A 4 -5.82 4.41 0.32
CA LEU A 4 -5.25 3.86 1.56
C LEU A 4 -4.19 2.78 1.27
N LYS A 5 -4.43 1.96 0.23
CA LYS A 5 -3.44 0.97 -0.23
C LYS A 5 -2.19 1.63 -0.78
N GLN A 6 -2.35 2.71 -1.54
CA GLN A 6 -1.22 3.49 -2.04
C GLN A 6 -0.43 4.16 -0.91
N GLU A 7 -1.13 4.72 0.09
CA GLU A 7 -0.51 5.35 1.26
C GLU A 7 0.26 4.33 2.10
N ALA A 8 -0.29 3.13 2.33
CA ALA A 8 0.41 2.06 3.02
C ALA A 8 1.73 1.68 2.32
N ILE A 9 1.74 1.54 0.98
CA ILE A 9 2.97 1.28 0.22
C ILE A 9 3.95 2.46 0.35
N LYS A 10 3.45 3.70 0.20
CA LYS A 10 4.27 4.92 0.25
C LYS A 10 4.93 5.13 1.62
N SER A 11 4.23 4.82 2.71
CA SER A 11 4.76 4.89 4.08
C SER A 11 5.96 3.98 4.31
N HIS A 12 6.07 2.89 3.55
CA HIS A 12 7.19 1.94 3.62
C HIS A 12 8.14 2.02 2.42
N TYR A 13 7.99 3.05 1.57
CA TYR A 13 8.71 3.18 0.31
C TYR A 13 10.23 3.17 0.49
N ALA A 14 10.76 3.92 1.46
CA ALA A 14 12.21 3.98 1.71
C ALA A 14 12.78 2.60 2.05
N LYS A 15 12.09 1.85 2.91
CA LYS A 15 12.50 0.51 3.34
C LYS A 15 12.40 -0.52 2.21
N LEU A 16 11.34 -0.42 1.40
CA LEU A 16 11.22 -1.23 0.18
C LEU A 16 12.40 -0.97 -0.75
N VAL A 17 12.76 0.29 -1.01
CA VAL A 17 13.89 0.66 -1.87
C VAL A 17 15.21 0.13 -1.33
N GLU A 18 15.43 0.15 -0.03
CA GLU A 18 16.67 -0.28 0.60
C GLU A 18 16.85 -1.81 0.61
N CYS A 19 15.78 -2.55 0.92
CA CYS A 19 15.88 -3.97 1.27
C CYS A 19 15.29 -4.93 0.23
N MET A 20 14.43 -4.46 -0.68
CA MET A 20 13.78 -5.34 -1.65
C MET A 20 14.72 -5.74 -2.78
N ASP A 21 14.71 -7.03 -3.12
CA ASP A 21 15.27 -7.52 -4.39
C ASP A 21 14.18 -7.48 -5.48
N PRO A 22 14.21 -6.48 -6.37
CA PRO A 22 13.13 -6.29 -7.34
C PRO A 22 13.10 -7.38 -8.40
N LEU A 23 14.21 -8.07 -8.68
CA LEU A 23 14.21 -9.14 -9.68
C LEU A 23 13.50 -10.38 -9.15
N ARG A 24 13.78 -10.76 -7.89
CA ARG A 24 13.11 -11.90 -7.24
C ARG A 24 11.62 -11.61 -7.07
N VAL A 25 11.26 -10.42 -6.58
CA VAL A 25 9.84 -10.03 -6.43
C VAL A 25 9.13 -9.94 -7.78
N MET A 26 9.80 -9.47 -8.83
CA MET A 26 9.24 -9.39 -10.19
C MET A 26 8.87 -10.77 -10.76
N ASP A 27 9.63 -11.83 -10.45
CA ASP A 27 9.29 -13.19 -10.90
C ASP A 27 7.94 -13.66 -10.35
N HIS A 28 7.60 -13.28 -9.11
CA HIS A 28 6.28 -13.53 -8.50
C HIS A 28 5.18 -12.60 -9.05
N LEU A 29 5.56 -11.46 -9.64
CA LEU A 29 4.65 -10.47 -10.23
C LEU A 29 4.49 -10.58 -11.75
N ALA A 30 5.02 -11.63 -12.38
CA ALA A 30 4.95 -11.82 -13.84
C ALA A 30 3.51 -11.81 -14.39
N LYS A 31 2.50 -12.15 -13.58
CA LYS A 31 1.07 -12.08 -13.96
C LYS A 31 0.49 -10.66 -13.96
N LEU A 32 1.15 -9.73 -13.27
CA LEU A 32 0.73 -8.34 -13.11
C LEU A 32 1.46 -7.39 -14.09
N LEU A 33 2.70 -7.72 -14.41
CA LEU A 33 3.58 -6.90 -15.24
C LEU A 33 3.48 -7.31 -16.71
N SER A 34 3.47 -6.33 -17.61
CA SER A 34 3.62 -6.61 -19.03
C SER A 34 5.06 -7.03 -19.32
N LEU A 35 5.30 -7.64 -20.49
CA LEU A 35 6.66 -7.92 -20.94
C LEU A 35 7.49 -6.63 -21.04
N GLU A 36 6.88 -5.53 -21.47
CA GLU A 36 7.50 -4.21 -21.56
C GLU A 36 7.90 -3.67 -20.18
N ASP A 37 7.02 -3.78 -19.18
CA ASP A 37 7.32 -3.38 -17.80
C ASP A 37 8.51 -4.17 -17.24
N MET A 38 8.51 -5.48 -17.45
CA MET A 38 9.60 -6.36 -17.01
C MET A 38 10.92 -6.04 -17.71
N GLU A 39 10.89 -5.75 -19.01
CA GLU A 39 12.07 -5.32 -19.75
C GLU A 39 12.58 -3.97 -19.26
N LEU A 40 11.71 -3.00 -18.96
CA LEU A 40 12.09 -1.70 -18.43
C LEU A 40 12.84 -1.84 -17.10
N ILE A 41 12.30 -2.66 -16.19
CA ILE A 41 12.93 -2.94 -14.90
C ILE A 41 14.29 -3.64 -15.09
N ARG A 42 14.37 -4.65 -15.97
CA ARG A 42 15.64 -5.38 -16.24
C ARG A 42 16.69 -4.50 -16.92
N LYS A 43 16.28 -3.62 -17.83
CA LYS A 43 17.14 -2.71 -18.60
C LYS A 43 17.62 -1.51 -17.80
N SER A 44 16.99 -1.20 -16.66
CA SER A 44 17.51 -0.20 -15.74
C SER A 44 18.95 -0.58 -15.33
N GLN A 45 19.91 0.17 -15.87
CA GLN A 45 21.35 -0.10 -15.82
C GLN A 45 21.98 0.17 -14.46
N PHE A 46 21.20 0.61 -13.47
CA PHE A 46 21.71 1.05 -12.18
C PHE A 46 21.02 0.32 -11.01
N ILE A 47 21.83 0.13 -9.96
CA ILE A 47 21.61 -0.27 -8.56
C ILE A 47 20.19 -0.79 -8.23
N SER A 48 20.11 -1.96 -7.55
CA SER A 48 18.86 -2.60 -7.08
C SER A 48 17.75 -1.62 -6.64
N GLN A 49 18.13 -0.55 -5.95
CA GLN A 49 17.25 0.53 -5.52
C GLN A 49 16.45 1.18 -6.65
N GLU A 50 17.05 1.50 -7.81
CA GLU A 50 16.33 2.13 -8.93
C GLU A 50 15.32 1.17 -9.56
N ARG A 51 15.69 -0.09 -9.72
CA ARG A 51 14.77 -1.15 -10.18
C ARG A 51 13.59 -1.30 -9.24
N THR A 52 13.83 -1.23 -7.94
CA THR A 52 12.78 -1.22 -6.92
C THR A 52 11.86 -0.01 -7.06
N ARG A 53 12.41 1.20 -7.23
CA ARG A 53 11.61 2.42 -7.43
C ARG A 53 10.71 2.29 -8.66
N GLU A 54 11.26 1.78 -9.76
CA GLU A 54 10.52 1.57 -11.00
C GLU A 54 9.39 0.54 -10.81
N LEU A 55 9.70 -0.61 -10.21
CA LEU A 55 8.73 -1.65 -9.92
C LEU A 55 7.57 -1.13 -9.07
N ILE A 56 7.86 -0.42 -7.96
CA ILE A 56 6.82 0.15 -7.10
C ILE A 56 6.00 1.19 -7.86
N THR A 57 6.65 2.03 -8.68
CA THR A 57 5.96 3.05 -9.49
C THR A 57 4.99 2.42 -10.48
N ILE A 58 5.39 1.33 -11.14
CA ILE A 58 4.52 0.57 -12.05
C ILE A 58 3.33 0.01 -11.28
N ILE A 59 3.56 -0.66 -10.15
CA ILE A 59 2.50 -1.25 -9.32
C ILE A 59 1.49 -0.19 -8.85
N LEU A 60 1.98 0.98 -8.40
CA LEU A 60 1.13 2.09 -7.94
C LEU A 60 0.21 2.63 -9.04
N ARG A 61 0.61 2.51 -10.32
CA ARG A 61 -0.16 2.96 -11.49
C ARG A 61 -1.13 1.92 -12.03
N LYS A 62 -1.08 0.65 -11.57
CA LYS A 62 -1.96 -0.41 -12.07
C LYS A 62 -3.42 -0.20 -11.64
N ASN A 63 -4.33 -0.64 -12.51
CA ASN A 63 -5.77 -0.66 -12.25
C ASN A 63 -6.07 -1.54 -11.02
N GLU A 64 -7.03 -1.11 -10.20
CA GLU A 64 -7.46 -1.82 -9.01
C GLU A 64 -8.08 -3.19 -9.29
N GLU A 65 -8.71 -3.36 -10.44
CA GLU A 65 -9.30 -4.64 -10.86
C GLU A 65 -8.26 -5.77 -10.94
N LEU A 66 -6.99 -5.41 -11.20
CA LEU A 66 -5.87 -6.35 -11.20
C LEU A 66 -5.35 -6.69 -9.81
N ARG A 67 -5.92 -6.10 -8.74
CA ARG A 67 -5.51 -6.29 -7.34
C ARG A 67 -3.98 -6.14 -7.12
N PRO A 68 -3.37 -5.03 -7.58
CA PRO A 68 -1.92 -4.84 -7.55
C PRO A 68 -1.33 -4.83 -6.15
N PHE A 69 -2.08 -4.35 -5.15
CA PHE A 69 -1.65 -4.35 -3.75
C PHE A 69 -1.56 -5.78 -3.20
N GLU A 70 -2.62 -6.57 -3.36
CA GLU A 70 -2.67 -7.95 -2.89
C GLU A 70 -1.61 -8.82 -3.57
N LEU A 71 -1.36 -8.59 -4.86
CA LEU A 71 -0.31 -9.28 -5.59
C LEU A 71 1.09 -8.88 -5.12
N LEU A 72 1.33 -7.60 -4.80
CA LEU A 72 2.59 -7.16 -4.20
C LEU A 72 2.83 -7.82 -2.84
N ILE A 73 1.82 -7.83 -1.95
CA ILE A 73 1.92 -8.47 -0.64
C ILE A 73 2.27 -9.96 -0.80
N LYS A 74 1.52 -10.66 -1.65
CA LYS A 74 1.77 -12.07 -1.93
C LYS A 74 3.16 -12.33 -2.52
N ALA A 75 3.61 -11.49 -3.45
CA ALA A 75 4.94 -11.62 -4.04
C ALA A 75 6.06 -11.44 -3.01
N LEU A 76 5.89 -10.50 -2.07
CA LEU A 76 6.81 -10.30 -0.96
C LEU A 76 6.83 -11.50 0.00
N GLU A 77 5.66 -12.05 0.35
CA GLU A 77 5.53 -13.26 1.17
C GLU A 77 6.20 -14.49 0.53
N GLU A 78 6.10 -14.63 -0.79
CA GLU A 78 6.67 -15.78 -1.52
C GLU A 78 8.17 -15.66 -1.81
N THR A 79 8.78 -14.48 -1.62
CA THR A 79 10.19 -14.24 -1.96
C THR A 79 11.17 -14.79 -0.91
N ASP A 80 11.06 -14.34 0.35
CA ASP A 80 11.77 -14.87 1.52
C ASP A 80 11.23 -14.27 2.83
N ILE A 81 11.72 -14.77 3.97
CA ILE A 81 11.25 -14.39 5.31
C ILE A 81 11.43 -12.89 5.65
N ASN A 82 12.44 -12.23 5.07
CA ASN A 82 12.65 -10.79 5.29
C ASN A 82 11.59 -9.99 4.53
N HIS A 83 11.28 -10.41 3.31
CA HIS A 83 10.22 -9.81 2.49
C HIS A 83 8.83 -10.10 3.07
N GLU A 84 8.60 -11.29 3.64
CA GLU A 84 7.36 -11.64 4.35
C GLU A 84 7.10 -10.70 5.54
N THR A 85 8.13 -10.43 6.36
CA THR A 85 8.02 -9.49 7.49
C THR A 85 7.65 -8.08 7.01
N MET A 86 8.19 -7.67 5.86
CA MET A 86 7.86 -6.39 5.23
C MET A 86 6.43 -6.37 4.69
N ALA A 87 5.97 -7.44 4.04
CA ALA A 87 4.60 -7.60 3.58
C ALA A 87 3.60 -7.46 4.74
N ASN A 88 3.86 -8.16 5.85
CA ASN A 88 3.07 -8.08 7.07
C ASN A 88 3.03 -6.65 7.65
N THR A 89 4.16 -5.95 7.62
CA THR A 89 4.24 -4.56 8.10
C THR A 89 3.35 -3.64 7.26
N ILE A 90 3.45 -3.71 5.93
CA ILE A 90 2.65 -2.91 5.00
C ILE A 90 1.16 -3.22 5.16
N LEU A 91 0.81 -4.51 5.24
CA LEU A 91 -0.56 -4.95 5.42
C LEU A 91 -1.15 -4.46 6.75
N ASN A 92 -0.37 -4.47 7.82
CA ASN A 92 -0.80 -3.96 9.13
C ASN A 92 -1.00 -2.45 9.13
N THR A 93 -0.16 -1.68 8.44
CA THR A 93 -0.37 -0.23 8.24
C THR A 93 -1.70 0.02 7.51
N TYR A 94 -1.96 -0.69 6.41
CA TYR A 94 -3.23 -0.58 5.72
C TYR A 94 -4.44 -0.92 6.62
N LYS A 95 -4.37 -2.02 7.39
CA LYS A 95 -5.43 -2.41 8.33
C LYS A 95 -5.65 -1.37 9.43
N HIS A 96 -4.57 -0.81 9.97
CA HIS A 96 -4.63 0.21 11.01
C HIS A 96 -5.25 1.50 10.49
N ASP A 97 -4.84 1.98 9.32
CA ASP A 97 -5.36 3.22 8.72
C ASP A 97 -6.81 3.06 8.26
N ASN A 98 -7.18 1.88 7.75
CA ASN A 98 -8.58 1.54 7.45
C ASN A 98 -9.45 1.38 8.71
N GLY A 99 -8.88 0.88 9.82
CA GLY A 99 -9.55 0.78 11.12
C GLY A 99 -9.72 2.15 11.81
N ALA A 100 -8.70 3.01 11.74
CA ALA A 100 -8.74 4.36 12.29
C ALA A 100 -9.76 5.25 11.55
N THR A 101 -9.84 5.14 10.22
CA THR A 101 -10.85 5.86 9.43
C THR A 101 -12.28 5.38 9.69
N LEU A 102 -12.48 4.11 10.08
CA LEU A 102 -13.78 3.62 10.57
C LEU A 102 -14.12 4.23 11.93
N PHE A 103 -13.16 4.31 12.86
CA PHE A 103 -13.39 4.91 14.18
C PHE A 103 -13.72 6.40 14.08
N GLU A 104 -12.97 7.17 13.27
CA GLU A 104 -13.26 8.60 13.04
C GLU A 104 -14.63 8.83 12.37
N LYS A 105 -15.04 7.97 11.44
CA LYS A 105 -16.37 8.03 10.83
C LYS A 105 -17.47 7.82 11.86
N VAL A 106 -17.34 6.80 12.71
CA VAL A 106 -18.32 6.53 13.78
C VAL A 106 -18.36 7.67 14.81
N SER A 107 -17.21 8.23 15.18
CA SER A 107 -17.14 9.37 16.11
C SER A 107 -17.80 10.64 15.56
N LYS A 108 -17.71 10.91 14.24
CA LYS A 108 -18.39 12.06 13.62
C LYS A 108 -19.88 11.86 13.45
N THR A 109 -20.35 10.64 13.20
CA THR A 109 -21.80 10.35 13.11
C THR A 109 -22.48 10.49 14.47
N LEU A 110 -21.85 10.04 15.55
CA LEU A 110 -22.41 10.14 16.91
C LEU A 110 -22.50 11.57 17.46
N LEU A 111 -21.67 12.50 16.98
CA LEU A 111 -21.67 13.90 17.42
C LEU A 111 -22.57 14.82 16.57
N SER A 112 -23.13 14.31 15.47
CA SER A 112 -24.01 15.07 14.57
C SER A 112 -25.50 14.86 14.86
N ASP A 113 -25.85 13.81 15.61
CA ASP A 113 -27.24 13.45 15.96
C ASP A 113 -27.70 13.90 17.36
N THR A 114 -26.81 14.49 18.17
CA THR A 114 -27.23 15.18 19.41
C THR A 114 -27.68 16.60 19.07
N GLY A 115 -28.88 16.66 18.48
CA GLY A 115 -29.63 17.89 18.26
C GLY A 115 -29.84 18.68 19.56
N GLU A 116 -29.64 19.98 19.43
CA GLU A 116 -30.28 21.06 20.18
C GLU A 116 -31.11 20.66 21.42
N MET A 117 -30.52 20.78 22.62
CA MET A 117 -31.30 21.10 23.81
C MET A 117 -31.05 22.55 24.20
N LYS A 118 -32.02 23.39 23.81
CA LYS A 118 -32.25 24.72 24.39
C LYS A 118 -32.32 24.60 25.91
N TYR A 119 -31.45 25.30 26.62
CA TYR A 119 -31.79 25.82 27.95
C TYR A 119 -31.45 27.30 27.99
N ALA A 120 -32.46 28.12 27.68
CA ALA A 120 -32.52 29.48 28.16
C ALA A 120 -32.84 29.41 29.66
N LEU A 121 -31.87 29.76 30.51
CA LEU A 121 -32.13 30.08 31.90
C LEU A 121 -32.19 31.61 32.01
N GLN A 122 -33.43 32.13 31.93
CA GLN A 122 -33.80 33.38 32.57
C GLN A 122 -33.94 33.09 34.06
N THR A 123 -33.18 33.82 34.89
CA THR A 123 -33.67 34.69 35.99
C THR A 123 -32.46 35.32 36.66
#